data_AF-A0A521BQG5-F1
#
_entry.id   AF-A0A521BQG5-F1
#
_cell.length_a   1.000
_cell.length_b   1.000
_cell.length_c   1.000
_cell.angle_alpha   90.00
_cell.angle_beta   90.00
_cell.angle_gamma   90.00
#
_symmetry.space_group_name_H-M   'P 1'
#
loop_
_entity.id
_entity.type
_entity.pdbx_description
1 polymer ?
#
loop_
_entity_poly.entity_id
_entity_poly.type
_entity_poly.pdbx_seq_one_letter_code
_entity_poly.pdbx_strand_id
1 'polypeptide(L)'
;MTLGWAFLILISVFFTIWGIARWNTFRPLVKRVDIQVSHPLESQGLRILHLSDLHMEKLSISPEALLQQVKSERIDLIALTGDYLDTVPMIDRFLQYLDTLKTLNPRYGMYAVFGNHDYVIVDHLPHLQKEMEKRGCIVLKNEHVRIPVENQHLNIIGIDDHYTGRSNPDKAFNGIKDGINLVLTHDPEIVLEMNHHFDYLLSGHFHGGQIHWPKPYHLKKMGKLPEQNMISGLHYHQNRAFYISDGLGQTAFNIRLRCRPEITFHSIGGGPSVKM
;
A
#
# COMPACT_ATOMS: atom_id res chain seq x y z
N MET A 1 1.38 51.59 3.20
CA MET A 1 1.98 50.74 4.25
C MET A 1 1.27 49.40 4.45
N THR A 2 -0.03 49.26 4.19
CA THR A 2 -0.82 48.02 4.44
C THR A 2 -0.54 46.88 3.45
N LEU A 3 -0.24 47.19 2.18
CA LEU A 3 0.01 46.17 1.14
C LEU A 3 1.29 45.35 1.41
N GLY A 4 2.33 45.97 1.99
CA GLY A 4 3.59 45.28 2.32
C GLY A 4 3.43 44.26 3.45
N TRP A 5 2.63 44.58 4.47
CA TRP A 5 2.34 43.65 5.58
C TRP A 5 1.52 42.45 5.12
N ALA A 6 0.50 42.67 4.28
CA ALA A 6 -0.28 41.57 3.71
C ALA A 6 0.60 40.62 2.88
N PHE A 7 1.51 41.15 2.08
CA PHE A 7 2.46 40.35 1.31
C PHE A 7 3.41 39.53 2.20
N LEU A 8 3.97 40.14 3.25
CA LEU A 8 4.82 39.45 4.22
C LEU A 8 4.06 38.35 4.97
N ILE A 9 2.79 38.57 5.32
CA ILE A 9 1.94 37.56 5.96
C ILE A 9 1.72 36.38 5.00
N LEU A 10 1.37 36.63 3.74
CA LEU A 10 1.17 35.57 2.74
C LEU A 10 2.43 34.74 2.53
N ILE A 11 3.59 35.39 2.45
CA ILE A 11 4.90 34.72 2.37
C ILE A 11 5.13 33.85 3.62
N SER A 12 4.91 34.39 4.81
CA SER A 12 5.10 33.66 6.07
C SER A 12 4.18 32.43 6.17
N VAL A 13 2.91 32.58 5.79
CA VAL A 13 1.95 31.47 5.73
C VAL A 13 2.39 30.42 4.72
N PHE A 14 2.81 30.82 3.52
CA PHE A 14 3.33 29.89 2.51
C PHE A 14 4.51 29.07 3.02
N PHE A 15 5.53 29.72 3.59
CA PHE A 15 6.71 29.02 4.11
C PHE A 15 6.38 28.12 5.30
N THR A 16 5.38 28.49 6.12
CA THR A 16 4.90 27.65 7.22
C THR A 16 4.20 26.39 6.70
N ILE A 17 3.28 26.54 5.74
CA ILE A 17 2.58 25.41 5.11
C ILE A 17 3.58 24.49 4.40
N TRP A 18 4.52 25.07 3.66
CA TRP A 18 5.58 24.32 2.99
C TRP A 18 6.47 23.58 3.98
N GLY A 19 6.86 24.25 5.07
CA GLY A 19 7.64 23.65 6.16
C GLY A 19 6.91 22.46 6.79
N ILE A 20 5.61 22.59 7.08
CA ILE A 20 4.77 21.50 7.60
C ILE A 20 4.68 20.36 6.58
N ALA A 21 4.46 20.67 5.30
CA ALA A 21 4.34 19.66 4.26
C ALA A 21 5.65 18.87 4.07
N ARG A 22 6.80 19.56 4.14
CA ARG A 22 8.12 18.95 4.09
C ARG A 22 8.43 18.13 5.33
N TRP A 23 8.02 18.61 6.51
CA TRP A 23 8.18 17.89 7.77
C TRP A 23 7.43 16.57 7.78
N ASN A 24 6.20 16.57 7.29
CA ASN A 24 5.36 15.38 7.15
C ASN A 24 6.00 14.32 6.25
N THR A 25 6.61 14.73 5.14
CA THR A 25 7.26 13.84 4.16
C THR A 25 8.32 12.92 4.77
N PHE A 26 9.07 13.40 5.76
CA PHE A 26 10.15 12.63 6.39
C PHE A 26 9.72 11.82 7.62
N ARG A 27 8.43 11.86 7.95
CA ARG A 27 7.90 11.22 9.16
C ARG A 27 6.70 10.37 8.80
N PRO A 28 6.90 9.15 8.31
CA PRO A 28 5.82 8.21 8.12
C PRO A 28 5.02 8.02 9.42
N LEU A 29 3.73 7.81 9.29
CA LEU A 29 2.86 7.37 10.37
C LEU A 29 2.87 5.84 10.41
N VAL A 30 3.03 5.27 11.60
CA VAL A 30 2.77 3.85 11.82
C VAL A 30 1.29 3.69 12.17
N LYS A 31 0.52 3.09 11.26
CA LYS A 31 -0.92 2.82 11.45
C LYS A 31 -1.13 1.35 11.83
N ARG A 32 -2.20 1.08 12.57
CA ARG A 32 -2.65 -0.27 12.95
C ARG A 32 -4.12 -0.39 12.62
N VAL A 33 -4.50 -1.45 11.91
CA VAL A 33 -5.86 -1.69 11.43
C VAL A 33 -6.25 -3.11 11.79
N ASP A 34 -7.32 -3.28 12.55
CA ASP A 34 -7.82 -4.59 12.95
C ASP A 34 -9.06 -4.93 12.14
N ILE A 35 -9.03 -6.06 11.44
CA ILE A 35 -10.12 -6.58 10.61
C ILE A 35 -10.65 -7.86 11.22
N GLN A 36 -11.95 -7.85 11.47
CA GLN A 36 -12.70 -9.04 11.81
C GLN A 36 -13.08 -9.75 10.51
N VAL A 37 -12.74 -11.03 10.42
CA VAL A 37 -13.13 -11.90 9.31
C VAL A 37 -14.10 -12.96 9.84
N SER A 38 -14.97 -13.44 8.95
CA SER A 38 -16.05 -14.37 9.29
C SER A 38 -15.55 -15.68 9.93
N HIS A 39 -14.30 -16.06 9.63
CA HIS A 39 -13.62 -17.23 10.18
C HIS A 39 -12.38 -16.78 10.97
N PRO A 40 -12.52 -16.49 12.28
CA PRO A 40 -11.43 -16.00 13.10
C PRO A 40 -10.33 -17.05 13.27
N LEU A 41 -9.08 -16.60 13.20
CA LEU A 41 -7.90 -17.38 13.56
C LEU A 41 -7.89 -17.65 15.09
N GLU A 42 -7.39 -18.80 15.52
CA GLU A 42 -7.53 -19.27 16.91
C GLU A 42 -6.71 -18.47 17.93
N SER A 43 -5.52 -17.96 17.56
CA SER A 43 -4.55 -17.49 18.57
C SER A 43 -4.43 -15.97 18.70
N GLN A 44 -3.82 -15.31 17.73
CA GLN A 44 -3.34 -13.92 17.83
C GLN A 44 -3.60 -13.12 16.55
N GLY A 45 -4.35 -13.69 15.62
CA GLY A 45 -4.51 -13.16 14.27
C GLY A 45 -3.23 -13.23 13.44
N LEU A 46 -3.40 -12.98 12.14
CA LEU A 46 -2.34 -12.80 11.17
C LEU A 46 -1.93 -11.33 11.14
N ARG A 47 -0.66 -11.03 11.42
CA ARG A 47 -0.11 -9.67 11.35
C ARG A 47 0.59 -9.42 10.02
N ILE A 48 0.04 -8.50 9.23
CA ILE A 48 0.52 -8.14 7.90
C ILE A 48 1.18 -6.76 7.98
N LEU A 49 2.45 -6.67 7.59
CA LEU A 49 3.07 -5.39 7.25
C LEU A 49 2.68 -5.04 5.81
N HIS A 50 1.96 -3.94 5.62
CA HIS A 50 1.55 -3.42 4.31
C HIS A 50 2.37 -2.19 3.96
N LEU A 51 3.04 -2.24 2.80
CA LEU A 51 3.73 -1.11 2.20
C LEU A 51 3.25 -0.95 0.75
N SER A 52 3.05 0.30 0.34
CA SER A 52 2.60 0.65 -1.01
C SER A 52 3.22 1.96 -1.47
N ASP A 53 3.20 2.19 -2.78
CA ASP A 53 3.60 3.44 -3.44
C ASP A 53 4.95 3.93 -2.91
N LEU A 54 5.98 3.08 -2.94
CA LEU A 54 7.28 3.41 -2.40
C LEU A 54 7.97 4.52 -3.20
N HIS A 55 7.73 4.61 -4.52
CA HIS A 55 8.28 5.65 -5.42
C HIS A 55 9.73 6.00 -5.10
N MET A 56 10.63 5.04 -5.34
CA MET A 56 12.06 5.11 -5.00
C MET A 56 12.71 6.44 -5.37
N GLU A 57 12.29 7.05 -6.47
CA GLU A 57 12.77 8.32 -7.00
C GLU A 57 12.73 9.44 -5.95
N LYS A 58 11.71 9.44 -5.08
CA LYS A 58 11.47 10.51 -4.09
C LYS A 58 11.24 9.99 -2.68
N LEU A 59 11.38 8.69 -2.44
CA LEU A 59 11.27 8.11 -1.12
C LEU A 59 12.21 8.81 -0.14
N SER A 60 11.63 9.31 0.94
CA SER A 60 12.30 10.21 1.89
C SER A 60 12.78 9.53 3.17
N ILE A 61 12.55 8.23 3.32
CA ILE A 61 13.13 7.40 4.39
C ILE A 61 14.18 6.47 3.79
N SER A 62 15.16 6.02 4.59
CA SER A 62 16.13 5.00 4.17
C SER A 62 15.63 3.59 4.54
N PRO A 63 16.23 2.51 3.97
CA PRO A 63 15.92 1.15 4.39
C PRO A 63 16.15 0.93 5.89
N GLU A 64 17.23 1.47 6.45
CA GLU A 64 17.55 1.34 7.88
C GLU A 64 16.51 2.05 8.74
N ALA A 65 16.08 3.25 8.33
CA ALA A 65 15.04 3.99 9.02
C ALA A 65 13.70 3.23 8.99
N LEU A 66 13.35 2.63 7.85
CA LEU A 66 12.18 1.75 7.74
C LEU A 66 12.31 0.54 8.68
N LEU A 67 13.47 -0.13 8.68
CA LEU A 67 13.73 -1.27 9.56
C LEU A 67 13.56 -0.89 11.03
N GLN A 68 14.10 0.26 11.46
CA GLN A 68 13.94 0.72 12.85
C GLN A 68 12.48 0.93 13.24
N GLN A 69 11.62 1.35 12.30
CA GLN A 69 10.18 1.55 12.56
C GLN A 69 9.41 0.23 12.72
N VAL A 70 9.87 -0.85 12.09
CA VAL A 70 9.10 -2.11 12.01
C VAL A 70 9.72 -3.27 12.79
N LYS A 71 11.01 -3.22 13.14
CA LYS A 71 11.74 -4.36 13.74
C LYS A 71 11.22 -4.83 15.10
N SER A 72 10.48 -4.01 15.83
CA SER A 72 9.90 -4.37 17.14
C SER A 72 8.53 -5.04 17.03
N GLU A 73 7.95 -5.06 15.83
CA GLU A 73 6.62 -5.62 15.59
C GLU A 73 6.73 -7.07 15.14
N ARG A 74 5.81 -7.91 15.61
CA ARG A 74 5.61 -9.25 15.04
C ARG A 74 5.01 -9.09 13.64
N ILE A 75 5.69 -9.62 12.64
CA ILE A 75 5.26 -9.62 11.24
C ILE A 75 5.19 -11.07 10.77
N ASP A 76 3.98 -11.51 10.42
CA ASP A 76 3.79 -12.85 9.87
C ASP A 76 3.85 -12.84 8.35
N LEU A 77 3.40 -11.75 7.71
CA LEU A 77 3.36 -11.60 6.25
C LEU A 77 3.72 -10.17 5.87
N ILE A 78 4.43 -9.99 4.76
CA ILE A 78 4.67 -8.66 4.16
C ILE A 78 3.90 -8.56 2.85
N ALA A 79 3.03 -7.56 2.72
CA ALA A 79 2.26 -7.26 1.53
C ALA A 79 2.79 -5.97 0.87
N LEU A 80 3.19 -6.08 -0.39
CA LEU A 80 3.65 -4.98 -1.23
C LEU A 80 2.64 -4.76 -2.36
N THR A 81 2.03 -3.58 -2.44
CA THR A 81 0.88 -3.35 -3.34
C THR A 81 1.20 -2.39 -4.49
N GLY A 82 2.42 -2.45 -5.03
CA GLY A 82 2.81 -1.78 -6.27
C GLY A 82 3.37 -0.37 -6.12
N ASP A 83 3.75 0.20 -7.26
CA ASP A 83 4.34 1.53 -7.41
C ASP A 83 5.67 1.68 -6.65
N TYR A 84 6.60 0.80 -6.95
CA TYR A 84 7.93 0.80 -6.34
C TYR A 84 8.84 1.84 -6.98
N LEU A 85 8.84 1.94 -8.31
CA LEU A 85 9.77 2.76 -9.08
C LEU A 85 9.26 3.05 -10.51
N ASP A 86 9.76 4.13 -11.11
CA ASP A 86 9.49 4.55 -12.49
C ASP A 86 10.66 4.31 -13.43
N THR A 87 11.87 4.12 -12.90
CA THR A 87 13.11 4.20 -13.68
C THR A 87 14.07 3.05 -13.38
N VAL A 88 14.72 2.53 -14.43
CA VAL A 88 15.70 1.43 -14.33
C VAL A 88 16.81 1.70 -13.30
N PRO A 89 17.39 2.92 -13.17
CA PRO A 89 18.40 3.20 -12.17
C PRO A 89 17.93 3.03 -10.71
N MET A 90 16.61 3.05 -10.45
CA MET A 90 16.06 2.88 -9.10
C MET A 90 15.85 1.41 -8.71
N ILE A 91 16.06 0.45 -9.62
CA ILE A 91 15.93 -0.99 -9.33
C ILE A 91 16.84 -1.37 -8.15
N ASP A 92 18.14 -1.06 -8.22
CA ASP A 92 19.09 -1.42 -7.15
C ASP A 92 18.70 -0.80 -5.80
N ARG A 93 18.18 0.44 -5.84
CA ARG A 93 17.69 1.11 -4.63
C ARG A 93 16.51 0.35 -4.04
N PHE A 94 15.52 -0.05 -4.83
CA PHE A 94 14.39 -0.85 -4.37
C PHE A 94 14.83 -2.22 -3.83
N LEU A 95 15.79 -2.88 -4.50
CA LEU A 95 16.30 -4.17 -4.04
C LEU A 95 16.95 -4.09 -2.65
N GLN A 96 17.59 -2.98 -2.27
CA GLN A 96 18.10 -2.76 -0.91
C GLN A 96 16.97 -2.72 0.15
N TYR A 97 15.79 -2.21 -0.19
CA TYR A 97 14.62 -2.28 0.70
C TYR A 97 14.15 -3.71 0.85
N LEU A 98 14.08 -4.48 -0.24
CA LEU A 98 13.71 -5.89 -0.17
C LEU A 98 14.72 -6.69 0.66
N ASP A 99 16.02 -6.44 0.50
CA ASP A 99 17.06 -7.06 1.32
C ASP A 99 16.87 -6.74 2.82
N THR A 100 16.50 -5.49 3.13
CA THR A 100 16.17 -5.07 4.50
C THR A 100 14.93 -5.76 5.03
N LEU A 101 13.84 -5.76 4.27
CA LEU A 101 12.57 -6.40 4.66
C LEU A 101 12.72 -7.91 4.81
N LYS A 102 13.57 -8.56 4.00
CA LYS A 102 13.91 -9.98 4.12
C LYS A 102 14.50 -10.31 5.49
N THR A 103 15.26 -9.40 6.12
CA THR A 103 15.82 -9.62 7.47
C THR A 103 14.76 -9.73 8.57
N LEU A 104 13.54 -9.26 8.33
CA LEU A 104 12.41 -9.40 9.25
C LEU A 104 11.91 -10.85 9.33
N ASN A 105 12.28 -11.70 8.36
CA ASN A 105 11.96 -13.11 8.31
C ASN A 105 10.46 -13.42 8.57
N PRO A 106 9.53 -12.83 7.77
CA PRO A 106 8.10 -13.03 7.96
C PRO A 106 7.74 -14.52 7.82
N ARG A 107 6.99 -15.04 8.79
CA ARG A 107 6.64 -16.47 8.89
C ARG A 107 6.03 -17.05 7.62
N TYR A 108 5.19 -16.28 6.94
CA TYR A 108 4.44 -16.67 5.75
C TYR A 108 5.00 -16.04 4.48
N GLY A 109 6.09 -15.28 4.56
CA GLY A 109 6.75 -14.71 3.39
C GLY A 109 6.29 -13.30 3.01
N MET A 110 6.75 -12.88 1.84
CA MET A 110 6.52 -11.56 1.26
C MET A 110 5.83 -11.73 -0.10
N TYR A 111 4.79 -10.95 -0.34
CA TYR A 111 3.97 -11.03 -1.54
C TYR A 111 3.82 -9.64 -2.15
N ALA A 112 3.92 -9.58 -3.47
CA ALA A 112 3.89 -8.34 -4.22
C ALA A 112 2.94 -8.42 -5.41
N VAL A 113 2.32 -7.29 -5.73
CA VAL A 113 1.79 -7.00 -7.07
C VAL A 113 2.53 -5.81 -7.67
N PHE A 114 2.38 -5.57 -8.97
CA PHE A 114 2.89 -4.35 -9.61
C PHE A 114 1.81 -3.28 -9.68
N GLY A 115 2.25 -2.02 -9.62
CA GLY A 115 1.43 -0.85 -9.87
C GLY A 115 1.68 -0.27 -11.25
N ASN A 116 0.93 0.78 -11.60
CA ASN A 116 1.01 1.38 -12.92
C ASN A 116 2.37 2.03 -13.20
N HIS A 117 3.08 2.52 -12.18
CA HIS A 117 4.40 3.11 -12.32
C HIS A 117 5.48 2.05 -12.60
N ASP A 118 5.37 0.87 -12.00
CA ASP A 118 6.33 -0.23 -12.26
C ASP A 118 6.32 -0.66 -13.73
N TYR A 119 5.17 -0.57 -14.39
CA TYR A 119 5.02 -0.88 -15.82
C TYR A 119 5.65 0.15 -16.75
N VAL A 120 6.13 1.30 -16.27
CA VAL A 120 6.89 2.27 -17.08
C VAL A 120 8.20 1.65 -17.60
N ILE A 121 8.80 0.75 -16.83
CA ILE A 121 10.02 0.01 -17.21
C ILE A 121 9.70 -1.39 -17.77
N VAL A 122 8.62 -1.53 -18.55
CA VAL A 122 8.09 -2.84 -19.01
C VAL A 122 9.16 -3.81 -19.56
N ASP A 123 10.16 -3.31 -20.29
CA ASP A 123 11.24 -4.12 -20.87
C ASP A 123 12.19 -4.71 -19.80
N HIS A 124 12.28 -4.07 -18.64
CA HIS A 124 13.09 -4.48 -17.48
C HIS A 124 12.26 -5.10 -16.36
N LEU A 125 10.92 -5.06 -16.44
CA LEU A 125 10.05 -5.63 -15.43
C LEU A 125 10.30 -7.13 -15.18
N PRO A 126 10.59 -7.99 -16.19
CA PRO A 126 10.96 -9.39 -15.94
C PRO A 126 12.26 -9.53 -15.13
N HIS A 127 13.22 -8.62 -15.32
CA HIS A 127 14.45 -8.60 -14.53
C HIS A 127 14.15 -8.18 -13.08
N LEU A 128 13.37 -7.11 -12.90
CA LEU A 128 12.93 -6.68 -11.57
C LEU A 128 12.22 -7.82 -10.83
N GLN A 129 11.20 -8.43 -11.44
CA GLN A 129 10.46 -9.57 -10.87
C GLN A 129 11.41 -10.68 -10.41
N LYS A 130 12.35 -11.09 -11.28
CA LYS A 130 13.33 -12.14 -10.95
C LYS A 130 14.20 -11.77 -9.75
N GLU A 131 14.62 -10.51 -9.64
CA GLU A 131 15.42 -10.04 -8.50
C GLU A 131 14.61 -9.91 -7.20
N MET A 132 13.31 -9.61 -7.28
CA MET A 132 12.38 -9.67 -6.14
C MET A 132 12.23 -11.11 -5.64
N GLU A 133 12.00 -12.06 -6.56
CA GLU A 133 11.83 -13.48 -6.23
C GLU A 133 13.09 -14.10 -5.60
N LYS A 134 14.29 -13.74 -6.08
CA LYS A 134 15.56 -14.12 -5.44
C LYS A 134 15.68 -13.65 -3.99
N ARG A 135 14.97 -12.58 -3.63
CA ARG A 135 14.93 -12.02 -2.27
C ARG A 135 13.77 -12.59 -1.43
N GLY A 136 13.05 -13.58 -1.94
CA GLY A 136 11.96 -14.25 -1.24
C GLY A 136 10.62 -13.52 -1.33
N CYS A 137 10.49 -12.57 -2.26
CA CYS A 137 9.23 -11.90 -2.56
C CYS A 137 8.52 -12.62 -3.70
N ILE A 138 7.34 -13.19 -3.44
CA ILE A 138 6.50 -13.83 -4.44
C ILE A 138 5.70 -12.75 -5.16
N VAL A 139 5.94 -12.56 -6.46
CA VAL A 139 5.20 -11.61 -7.28
C VAL A 139 4.01 -12.31 -7.92
N LEU A 140 2.80 -11.78 -7.74
CA LEU A 140 1.55 -12.36 -8.21
C LEU A 140 0.96 -11.50 -9.32
N LYS A 141 0.67 -12.09 -10.50
CA LYS A 141 0.06 -11.37 -11.63
C LYS A 141 -1.19 -12.09 -12.12
N ASN A 142 -2.34 -11.71 -11.55
CA ASN A 142 -3.61 -12.41 -11.74
C ASN A 142 -3.49 -13.90 -11.36
N GLU A 143 -2.91 -14.13 -10.19
CA GLU A 143 -2.51 -15.43 -9.66
C GLU A 143 -2.78 -15.46 -8.17
N HIS A 144 -2.85 -16.66 -7.60
CA HIS A 144 -2.99 -16.83 -6.16
C HIS A 144 -2.02 -17.89 -5.65
N VAL A 145 -1.71 -17.79 -4.36
CA VAL A 145 -1.00 -18.80 -3.59
C VAL A 145 -1.83 -19.13 -2.36
N ARG A 146 -1.94 -20.43 -2.06
CA ARG A 146 -2.63 -20.92 -0.88
C ARG A 146 -1.61 -21.43 0.13
N ILE A 147 -1.68 -20.94 1.35
CA ILE A 147 -0.80 -21.35 2.45
C ILE A 147 -1.61 -21.80 3.67
N PRO A 148 -1.11 -22.76 4.46
CA PRO A 148 -1.69 -23.09 5.75
C PRO A 148 -1.35 -21.99 6.78
N VAL A 149 -2.37 -21.45 7.45
CA VAL A 149 -2.24 -20.46 8.53
C VAL A 149 -3.05 -20.96 9.72
N GLU A 150 -2.36 -21.29 10.82
CA GLU A 150 -2.95 -21.93 11.99
C GLU A 150 -3.77 -23.19 11.64
N ASN A 151 -5.05 -23.24 11.97
CA ASN A 151 -5.99 -24.34 11.72
C ASN A 151 -6.72 -24.22 10.37
N GLN A 152 -6.38 -23.22 9.55
CA GLN A 152 -7.08 -22.89 8.31
C GLN A 152 -6.10 -22.55 7.19
N HIS A 153 -6.62 -22.03 6.08
CA HIS A 153 -5.82 -21.63 4.93
C HIS A 153 -6.06 -20.17 4.59
N LEU A 154 -4.99 -19.52 4.13
CA LEU A 154 -5.02 -18.19 3.55
C LEU A 154 -4.77 -18.32 2.05
N ASN A 155 -5.70 -17.83 1.26
CA ASN A 155 -5.53 -17.59 -0.17
C ASN A 155 -5.03 -16.16 -0.33
N ILE A 156 -3.80 -16.01 -0.80
CA ILE A 156 -3.19 -14.72 -1.11
C ILE A 156 -3.32 -14.53 -2.60
N ILE A 157 -4.11 -13.53 -3.00
CA ILE A 157 -4.59 -13.37 -4.37
C ILE A 157 -4.03 -12.06 -4.89
N GLY A 158 -3.15 -12.12 -5.89
CA GLY A 158 -2.63 -10.94 -6.55
C GLY A 158 -3.42 -10.65 -7.81
N ILE A 159 -4.16 -9.55 -7.82
CA ILE A 159 -4.79 -9.01 -9.02
C ILE A 159 -3.86 -7.94 -9.58
N ASP A 160 -3.46 -8.13 -10.84
CA ASP A 160 -2.58 -7.20 -11.54
C ASP A 160 -3.27 -5.83 -11.75
N ASP A 161 -2.51 -4.82 -12.14
CA ASP A 161 -2.94 -3.43 -12.10
C ASP A 161 -4.21 -3.14 -12.94
N HIS A 162 -5.26 -2.63 -12.28
CA HIS A 162 -6.54 -2.31 -12.92
C HIS A 162 -6.45 -1.02 -13.74
N TYR A 163 -5.75 0.00 -13.25
CA TYR A 163 -5.60 1.29 -13.90
C TYR A 163 -5.03 1.17 -15.32
N THR A 164 -4.07 0.26 -15.53
CA THR A 164 -3.47 -0.02 -16.84
C THR A 164 -4.15 -1.16 -17.61
N GLY A 165 -5.30 -1.66 -17.15
CA GLY A 165 -6.11 -2.67 -17.83
C GLY A 165 -5.53 -4.09 -17.80
N ARG A 166 -4.67 -4.40 -16.83
CA ARG A 166 -4.03 -5.73 -16.68
C ARG A 166 -4.76 -6.64 -15.69
N SER A 167 -5.62 -6.09 -14.85
CA SER A 167 -6.42 -6.86 -13.88
C SER A 167 -7.25 -7.94 -14.57
N ASN A 168 -7.20 -9.16 -14.05
CA ASN A 168 -8.05 -10.27 -14.44
C ASN A 168 -8.45 -11.09 -13.19
N PRO A 169 -9.51 -10.66 -12.48
CA PRO A 169 -9.98 -11.34 -11.28
C PRO A 169 -10.38 -12.80 -11.55
N ASP A 170 -11.04 -13.09 -12.67
CA ASP A 170 -11.44 -14.47 -12.98
C ASP A 170 -10.25 -15.42 -13.06
N LYS A 171 -9.14 -14.97 -13.64
CA LYS A 171 -7.88 -15.73 -13.66
C LYS A 171 -7.27 -15.84 -12.26
N ALA A 172 -7.24 -14.74 -11.50
CA ALA A 172 -6.65 -14.72 -10.15
C ALA A 172 -7.38 -15.67 -9.18
N PHE A 173 -8.71 -15.76 -9.30
CA PHE A 173 -9.58 -16.58 -8.46
C PHE A 173 -9.79 -18.01 -8.97
N ASN A 174 -9.33 -18.33 -10.18
CA ASN A 174 -9.57 -19.63 -10.80
C ASN A 174 -9.00 -20.78 -9.95
N GLY A 175 -9.87 -21.69 -9.49
CA GLY A 175 -9.47 -22.87 -8.71
C GLY A 175 -9.17 -22.60 -7.23
N ILE A 176 -9.52 -21.42 -6.70
CA ILE A 176 -9.42 -21.14 -5.27
C ILE A 176 -10.27 -22.12 -4.47
N LYS A 177 -9.70 -22.58 -3.35
CA LYS A 177 -10.36 -23.46 -2.38
C LYS A 177 -10.73 -22.67 -1.13
N ASP A 178 -11.54 -23.27 -0.27
CA ASP A 178 -11.95 -22.68 1.01
C ASP A 178 -10.74 -22.20 1.85
N GLY A 179 -10.89 -21.02 2.42
CA GLY A 179 -9.90 -20.29 3.21
C GLY A 179 -10.26 -18.80 3.31
N ILE A 180 -9.44 -18.03 4.04
CA ILE A 180 -9.50 -16.57 4.02
C ILE A 180 -8.96 -16.07 2.68
N ASN A 181 -9.69 -15.20 2.01
CA ASN A 181 -9.27 -14.55 0.77
C ASN A 181 -8.71 -13.15 1.05
N LEU A 182 -7.37 -13.04 1.03
CA LEU A 182 -6.64 -11.78 1.09
C LEU A 182 -6.23 -11.36 -0.32
N VAL A 183 -6.81 -10.27 -0.81
CA VAL A 183 -6.51 -9.70 -2.12
C VAL A 183 -5.45 -8.61 -2.00
N LEU A 184 -4.43 -8.69 -2.85
CA LEU A 184 -3.44 -7.64 -3.08
C LEU A 184 -3.66 -7.10 -4.50
N THR A 185 -3.76 -5.80 -4.63
CA THR A 185 -3.83 -5.11 -5.92
C THR A 185 -3.29 -3.70 -5.76
N HIS A 186 -2.87 -3.05 -6.83
CA HIS A 186 -2.41 -1.67 -6.73
C HIS A 186 -3.59 -0.69 -6.76
N ASP A 187 -4.46 -0.81 -7.75
CA ASP A 187 -5.60 0.08 -7.96
C ASP A 187 -6.88 -0.44 -7.26
N PRO A 188 -7.42 0.30 -6.26
CA PRO A 188 -8.61 -0.12 -5.52
C PRO A 188 -9.91 -0.11 -6.33
N GLU A 189 -9.99 0.57 -7.47
CA GLU A 189 -11.25 0.68 -8.26
C GLU A 189 -11.83 -0.69 -8.64
N ILE A 190 -10.97 -1.72 -8.77
CA ILE A 190 -11.38 -3.09 -9.05
C ILE A 190 -12.43 -3.63 -8.05
N VAL A 191 -12.48 -3.09 -6.83
CA VAL A 191 -13.47 -3.49 -5.82
C VAL A 191 -14.92 -3.29 -6.28
N LEU A 192 -15.15 -2.32 -7.18
CA LEU A 192 -16.48 -1.98 -7.70
C LEU A 192 -16.96 -2.94 -8.79
N GLU A 193 -16.04 -3.68 -9.41
CA GLU A 193 -16.31 -4.57 -10.55
C GLU A 193 -16.12 -6.05 -10.20
N MET A 194 -15.44 -6.34 -9.10
CA MET A 194 -15.12 -7.70 -8.69
C MET A 194 -16.33 -8.43 -8.09
N ASN A 195 -16.75 -9.49 -8.79
CA ASN A 195 -17.84 -10.39 -8.38
C ASN A 195 -17.39 -11.56 -7.49
N HIS A 196 -16.08 -11.71 -7.25
CA HIS A 196 -15.53 -12.76 -6.38
C HIS A 196 -15.59 -12.36 -4.90
N HIS A 197 -15.86 -13.32 -4.02
CA HIS A 197 -15.81 -13.09 -2.57
C HIS A 197 -14.37 -12.91 -2.09
N PHE A 198 -14.13 -11.85 -1.33
CA PHE A 198 -12.89 -11.65 -0.60
C PHE A 198 -13.19 -11.16 0.82
N ASP A 199 -12.32 -11.50 1.75
CA ASP A 199 -12.48 -11.10 3.15
C ASP A 199 -11.75 -9.79 3.44
N TYR A 200 -10.60 -9.56 2.78
CA TYR A 200 -9.87 -8.31 2.89
C TYR A 200 -9.07 -8.00 1.62
N LEU A 201 -9.03 -6.72 1.23
CA LEU A 201 -8.25 -6.22 0.09
C LEU A 201 -7.30 -5.11 0.53
N LEU A 202 -6.05 -5.19 0.10
CA LEU A 202 -5.01 -4.19 0.35
C LEU A 202 -4.58 -3.55 -0.97
N SER A 203 -4.52 -2.21 -1.00
CA SER A 203 -4.14 -1.44 -2.19
C SER A 203 -3.44 -0.11 -1.88
N GLY A 204 -3.00 0.58 -2.93
CA GLY A 204 -2.35 1.90 -2.90
C GLY A 204 -2.98 2.88 -3.87
N HIS A 205 -2.17 3.46 -4.75
CA HIS A 205 -2.53 4.22 -5.96
C HIS A 205 -2.93 5.70 -5.74
N PHE A 206 -3.75 5.99 -4.73
CA PHE A 206 -4.26 7.37 -4.54
C PHE A 206 -3.35 8.28 -3.72
N HIS A 207 -2.33 7.75 -3.05
CA HIS A 207 -1.41 8.50 -2.18
C HIS A 207 -2.10 9.37 -1.09
N GLY A 208 -3.36 9.08 -0.73
CA GLY A 208 -4.16 9.97 0.12
C GLY A 208 -4.33 11.40 -0.44
N GLY A 209 -4.07 11.59 -1.75
CA GLY A 209 -4.10 12.88 -2.43
C GLY A 209 -2.82 13.70 -2.38
N GLN A 210 -1.77 13.25 -1.68
CA GLN A 210 -0.43 13.85 -1.48
C GLN A 210 -0.34 15.33 -1.05
N ILE A 211 -1.09 16.22 -1.71
CA ILE A 211 -1.27 17.64 -1.42
C ILE A 211 -2.78 17.88 -1.24
N HIS A 212 -3.26 17.74 -0.01
CA HIS A 212 -4.68 17.87 0.30
C HIS A 212 -5.01 19.29 0.82
N TRP A 213 -5.41 20.22 -0.07
CA TRP A 213 -5.90 21.55 0.31
C TRP A 213 -6.77 22.23 -0.76
N PRO A 214 -8.03 22.64 -0.45
CA PRO A 214 -8.90 22.20 0.65
C PRO A 214 -9.53 20.81 0.42
N LYS A 215 -9.32 20.23 -0.77
CA LYS A 215 -9.73 18.88 -1.22
C LYS A 215 -8.50 18.19 -1.84
N PRO A 216 -8.49 16.87 -2.05
CA PRO A 216 -7.43 16.23 -2.83
C PRO A 216 -7.53 16.78 -4.27
N TYR A 217 -6.59 17.62 -4.66
CA TYR A 217 -6.62 18.21 -6.00
C TYR A 217 -6.39 17.09 -7.03
N HIS A 218 -7.16 17.09 -8.13
CA HIS A 218 -7.10 16.13 -9.25
C HIS A 218 -7.50 14.66 -9.02
N LEU A 219 -7.66 14.15 -7.80
CA LEU A 219 -8.00 12.72 -7.58
C LEU A 219 -9.37 12.30 -8.12
N LYS A 220 -10.37 13.19 -8.19
CA LYS A 220 -11.71 12.86 -8.70
C LYS A 220 -11.71 12.29 -10.13
N LYS A 221 -10.67 12.57 -10.92
CA LYS A 221 -10.55 12.06 -12.28
C LYS A 221 -9.95 10.66 -12.36
N MET A 222 -9.50 10.11 -11.24
CA MET A 222 -8.83 8.81 -11.18
C MET A 222 -9.83 7.65 -11.04
N GLY A 223 -11.11 7.91 -10.79
CA GLY A 223 -12.13 6.86 -10.76
C GLY A 223 -13.33 7.19 -9.86
N LYS A 224 -14.20 6.21 -9.64
CA LYS A 224 -15.45 6.38 -8.89
C LYS A 224 -15.22 6.42 -7.38
N LEU A 225 -14.22 5.72 -6.85
CA LEU A 225 -13.89 5.74 -5.42
C LEU A 225 -13.45 7.14 -4.95
N PRO A 226 -12.53 7.86 -5.64
CA PRO A 226 -12.24 9.24 -5.32
C PRO A 226 -13.45 10.19 -5.44
N GLU A 227 -14.36 9.95 -6.38
CA GLU A 227 -15.62 10.72 -6.48
C GLU A 227 -16.48 10.57 -5.22
N GLN A 228 -16.43 9.39 -4.59
CA GLN A 228 -17.09 9.05 -3.33
C GLN A 228 -16.26 9.42 -2.08
N ASN A 229 -15.10 10.08 -2.25
CA ASN A 229 -14.12 10.41 -1.19
C ASN A 229 -13.49 9.18 -0.50
N MET A 230 -13.46 8.03 -1.16
CA MET A 230 -12.80 6.82 -0.69
C MET A 230 -11.37 6.78 -1.25
N ILE A 231 -10.47 7.55 -0.64
CA ILE A 231 -9.11 7.78 -1.17
C ILE A 231 -7.97 7.28 -0.27
N SER A 232 -8.29 6.87 0.96
CA SER A 232 -7.31 6.49 1.99
C SER A 232 -8.01 5.79 3.16
N GLY A 233 -7.33 4.84 3.79
CA GLY A 233 -7.78 4.16 5.00
C GLY A 233 -8.69 2.97 4.72
N LEU A 234 -9.37 2.51 5.78
CA LEU A 234 -10.28 1.36 5.74
C LEU A 234 -11.65 1.77 5.22
N HIS A 235 -12.18 0.99 4.29
CA HIS A 235 -13.47 1.16 3.65
C HIS A 235 -14.21 -0.17 3.51
N TYR A 236 -15.49 -0.08 3.17
CA TYR A 236 -16.33 -1.24 2.91
C TYR A 236 -17.12 -1.06 1.61
N HIS A 237 -17.13 -2.09 0.77
CA HIS A 237 -17.98 -2.17 -0.41
C HIS A 237 -18.75 -3.48 -0.39
N GLN A 238 -20.09 -3.41 -0.37
CA GLN A 238 -20.95 -4.60 -0.26
C GLN A 238 -20.55 -5.52 0.92
N ASN A 239 -20.29 -4.93 2.09
CA ASN A 239 -19.80 -5.60 3.32
C ASN A 239 -18.41 -6.26 3.22
N ARG A 240 -17.65 -6.03 2.14
CA ARG A 240 -16.27 -6.51 1.99
C ARG A 240 -15.30 -5.39 2.37
N ALA A 241 -14.37 -5.68 3.28
CA ALA A 241 -13.41 -4.72 3.80
C ALA A 241 -12.26 -4.51 2.82
N PHE A 242 -11.87 -3.26 2.56
CA PHE A 242 -10.70 -2.95 1.76
C PHE A 242 -9.97 -1.74 2.30
N TYR A 243 -8.65 -1.69 2.12
CA TYR A 243 -7.80 -0.65 2.66
C TYR A 243 -6.94 -0.02 1.57
N ILE A 244 -7.00 1.30 1.49
CA ILE A 244 -6.22 2.12 0.56
C ILE A 244 -5.09 2.79 1.34
N SER A 245 -3.85 2.45 1.02
CA SER A 245 -2.65 3.05 1.60
C SER A 245 -2.47 4.51 1.16
N ASP A 246 -2.04 5.38 2.07
CA ASP A 246 -1.52 6.71 1.73
C ASP A 246 -0.18 6.66 0.99
N GLY A 247 0.46 5.48 0.92
CA GLY A 247 1.74 5.27 0.27
C GLY A 247 2.93 5.74 1.14
N LEU A 248 4.10 5.16 0.91
CA LEU A 248 5.31 5.53 1.66
C LEU A 248 6.15 6.60 0.94
N GLY A 249 6.13 6.57 -0.38
CA GLY A 249 6.86 7.44 -1.28
C GLY A 249 6.12 8.70 -1.68
N GLN A 250 6.66 9.43 -2.64
CA GLN A 250 6.06 10.66 -3.16
C GLN A 250 6.15 10.67 -4.69
N THR A 251 5.11 11.13 -5.38
CA THR A 251 5.13 11.41 -6.82
C THR A 251 5.34 12.89 -7.07
N ALA A 252 5.71 13.33 -8.27
CA ALA A 252 5.80 14.74 -8.71
C ALA A 252 6.59 15.73 -7.80
N PHE A 253 6.10 16.08 -6.61
CA PHE A 253 6.74 16.94 -5.61
C PHE A 253 7.01 16.19 -4.31
N ASN A 254 8.19 16.42 -3.72
CA ASN A 254 8.58 15.76 -2.47
C ASN A 254 8.00 16.45 -1.21
N ILE A 255 6.67 16.58 -1.16
CA ILE A 255 5.91 17.22 -0.07
C ILE A 255 4.63 16.44 0.23
N ARG A 256 4.21 16.45 1.50
CA ARG A 256 3.03 15.73 2.00
C ARG A 256 2.17 16.65 2.87
N LEU A 257 1.09 17.20 2.32
CA LEU A 257 0.22 18.16 3.04
C LEU A 257 -1.11 17.50 3.43
N ARG A 258 -1.37 17.40 4.73
CA ARG A 258 -2.58 16.78 5.33
C ARG A 258 -2.81 15.30 4.99
N CYS A 259 -1.81 14.64 4.42
CA CYS A 259 -1.71 13.19 4.26
C CYS A 259 -0.23 12.83 4.47
N ARG A 260 0.11 12.12 5.55
CA ARG A 260 1.50 11.72 5.82
C ARG A 260 1.76 10.39 5.13
N PRO A 261 3.02 10.08 4.76
CA PRO A 261 3.37 8.72 4.36
C PRO A 261 3.00 7.73 5.45
N GLU A 262 2.74 6.48 5.11
CA GLU A 262 2.33 5.47 6.08
C GLU A 262 3.10 4.16 5.99
N ILE A 263 3.23 3.52 7.15
CA ILE A 263 3.63 2.13 7.34
C ILE A 263 2.47 1.49 8.10
N THR A 264 1.80 0.50 7.53
CA THR A 264 0.54 0.02 8.11
C THR A 264 0.64 -1.45 8.50
N PHE A 265 0.31 -1.74 9.74
CA PHE A 265 0.15 -3.09 10.25
C PHE A 265 -1.33 -3.45 10.25
N HIS A 266 -1.67 -4.60 9.66
CA HIS A 266 -3.02 -5.13 9.66
C HIS A 266 -3.07 -6.38 10.52
N SER A 267 -4.11 -6.51 11.35
CA SER A 267 -4.42 -7.74 12.05
C SER A 267 -5.67 -8.36 11.44
N ILE A 268 -5.56 -9.59 10.95
CA ILE A 268 -6.72 -10.38 10.52
C ILE A 268 -7.00 -11.42 11.61
N GLY A 269 -8.17 -11.36 12.25
CA GLY A 269 -8.63 -12.43 13.15
C GLY A 269 -7.98 -12.49 14.54
N GLY A 270 -7.50 -11.37 15.12
CA GLY A 270 -7.00 -11.37 16.50
C GLY A 270 -7.01 -10.01 17.21
N GLY A 271 -7.85 -9.87 18.24
CA GLY A 271 -7.81 -8.77 19.24
C GLY A 271 -9.00 -7.80 19.23
N PRO A 272 -9.36 -7.18 20.38
CA PRO A 272 -10.72 -6.72 20.67
C PRO A 272 -11.17 -5.56 19.79
N SER A 273 -12.48 -5.51 19.56
CA SER A 273 -13.17 -4.30 19.10
C SER A 273 -12.74 -3.13 19.97
N VAL A 274 -11.88 -2.25 19.44
CA VAL A 274 -11.81 -0.89 19.97
C VAL A 274 -13.16 -0.28 19.60
N LYS A 275 -14.10 -0.34 20.54
CA LYS A 275 -15.29 0.50 20.48
C LYS A 275 -14.78 1.94 20.30
N MET A 276 -15.29 2.58 19.25
CA MET A 276 -15.17 4.03 19.04
C MET A 276 -15.60 4.80 20.29
#